data_AF-A0A430PYE4-F1
#
_entry.id   AF-A0A430PYE4-F1
#
_cell.length_a   1.000
_cell.length_b   1.000
_cell.length_c   1.000
_cell.angle_alpha   90.00
_cell.angle_beta   90.00
_cell.angle_gamma   90.00
#
_symmetry.space_group_name_H-M   'P 1'
#
loop_
_entity.id
_entity.type
_entity.pdbx_description
1 polymer ?
#
loop_
_entity_poly.entity_id
_entity_poly.type
_entity_poly.pdbx_seq_one_letter_code
_entity_poly.pdbx_strand_id
1 'polypeptide(L)'
;MPQLNLFAMTDNQLRSLTSQTDGSCYLNDYSVPKLHTLGLSHNLLEVEDATITDSNINIAIGLELKNLKALYLGYNKLISFGNYKLKNGNVQNLPNELKYTTNDQKGQIYNYNSLIGYLPNLSVLHIRSSGLINLDGITPECLPRLEYLNVR
;
A
#
# COMPACT_ATOMS: atom_id res chain seq x y z
N MET A 1 -2.52 -3.65 -24.70
CA MET A 1 -2.30 -3.51 -23.24
C MET A 1 -1.89 -2.07 -22.93
N PRO A 2 -2.46 -1.45 -21.88
CA PRO A 2 -2.17 -0.06 -21.53
C PRO A 2 -0.67 0.15 -21.26
N GLN A 3 -0.11 1.24 -21.80
CA GLN A 3 1.31 1.60 -21.71
C GLN A 3 1.56 2.72 -20.68
N LEU A 4 0.69 2.81 -19.67
CA LEU A 4 0.73 3.90 -18.71
C LEU A 4 1.95 3.74 -17.79
N ASN A 5 2.95 4.60 -17.97
CA ASN A 5 4.16 4.60 -17.15
C ASN A 5 4.06 5.59 -15.98
N LEU A 6 3.29 6.66 -16.13
CA LEU A 6 3.07 7.67 -15.10
C LEU A 6 1.57 7.89 -14.93
N PHE A 7 1.11 7.84 -13.69
CA PHE A 7 -0.26 8.17 -13.35
C PHE A 7 -0.27 9.13 -12.16
N ALA A 8 -0.89 10.28 -12.33
CA ALA A 8 -0.98 11.31 -11.31
C ALA A 8 -2.44 11.71 -11.10
N MET A 9 -2.92 11.56 -9.87
CA MET A 9 -4.23 11.99 -9.38
C MET A 9 -4.05 12.93 -8.19
N THR A 10 -3.14 13.89 -8.33
CA THR A 10 -2.88 14.91 -7.30
C THR A 10 -4.08 15.85 -7.16
N ASP A 11 -4.33 16.38 -5.96
CA ASP A 11 -5.39 17.36 -5.69
C ASP A 11 -6.81 16.84 -5.98
N ASN A 12 -7.06 15.58 -5.62
CA ASN A 12 -8.37 14.95 -5.73
C ASN A 12 -8.95 14.66 -4.33
N GLN A 13 -10.09 13.96 -4.30
CA GLN A 13 -10.77 13.57 -3.05
C GLN A 13 -10.74 12.06 -2.83
N LEU A 14 -9.69 11.38 -3.33
CA LEU A 14 -9.56 9.93 -3.18
C LEU A 14 -9.42 9.57 -1.70
N ARG A 15 -10.22 8.60 -1.25
CA ARG A 15 -10.23 8.12 0.15
C ARG A 15 -9.68 6.71 0.30
N SER A 16 -9.79 5.90 -0.76
CA SER A 16 -9.26 4.54 -0.82
C SER A 16 -8.85 4.21 -2.25
N LEU A 17 -7.86 3.33 -2.38
CA LEU A 17 -7.48 2.66 -3.63
C LEU A 17 -7.97 1.22 -3.69
N THR A 18 -8.66 0.76 -2.65
CA THR A 18 -9.23 -0.59 -2.58
C THR A 18 -10.74 -0.55 -2.62
N SER A 19 -11.30 -1.64 -3.13
CA SER A 19 -12.72 -1.93 -3.11
C SER A 19 -13.18 -2.21 -1.69
N GLN A 20 -14.27 -1.56 -1.28
CA GLN A 20 -14.90 -1.80 0.01
C GLN A 20 -15.59 -3.17 0.09
N THR A 21 -15.86 -3.80 -1.07
CA THR A 21 -16.60 -5.06 -1.16
C THR A 21 -15.70 -6.26 -0.89
N ASP A 22 -14.47 -6.23 -1.40
CA ASP A 22 -13.56 -7.38 -1.42
C ASP A 22 -12.10 -7.04 -1.08
N GLY A 23 -11.81 -5.77 -0.75
CA GLY A 23 -10.46 -5.31 -0.40
C GLY A 23 -9.50 -5.23 -1.58
N SER A 24 -9.93 -5.55 -2.79
CA SER A 24 -9.05 -5.60 -3.97
C SER A 24 -8.56 -4.19 -4.34
N CYS A 25 -7.26 -4.05 -4.63
CA CYS A 25 -6.70 -2.78 -5.07
C CYS A 25 -7.03 -2.51 -6.54
N TYR A 26 -7.58 -1.32 -6.84
CA TYR A 26 -7.88 -0.88 -8.20
C TYR A 26 -6.63 -0.68 -9.07
N LEU A 27 -5.46 -0.49 -8.43
CA LEU A 27 -4.17 -0.31 -9.09
C LEU A 27 -3.24 -1.48 -8.75
N ASN A 28 -3.11 -2.41 -9.70
CA ASN A 28 -2.26 -3.58 -9.62
C ASN A 28 -1.57 -3.89 -10.96
N ASP A 29 -0.62 -4.81 -10.95
CA ASP A 29 0.14 -5.22 -12.15
C ASP A 29 -0.71 -5.72 -13.32
N TYR A 30 -1.95 -6.20 -13.10
CA TYR A 30 -2.85 -6.56 -14.21
C TYR A 30 -3.48 -5.33 -14.87
N SER A 31 -3.91 -4.37 -14.05
CA SER A 31 -4.57 -3.13 -14.52
C SER A 31 -3.60 -2.14 -15.18
N VAL A 32 -2.41 -1.98 -14.61
CA VAL A 32 -1.40 -0.99 -15.03
C VAL A 32 0.01 -1.60 -15.03
N PRO A 33 0.26 -2.64 -15.86
CA PRO A 33 1.45 -3.48 -15.81
C PRO A 33 2.78 -2.75 -15.96
N LYS A 34 2.78 -1.55 -16.56
CA LYS A 34 3.99 -0.76 -16.83
C LYS A 34 4.11 0.47 -15.93
N LEU A 35 3.23 0.62 -14.94
CA LEU A 35 3.23 1.82 -14.10
C LEU A 35 4.53 1.90 -13.31
N HIS A 36 5.24 2.99 -13.53
CA HIS A 36 6.54 3.29 -12.95
C HIS A 36 6.45 4.39 -11.90
N THR A 37 5.56 5.37 -12.10
CA THR A 37 5.38 6.51 -11.20
C THR A 37 3.91 6.71 -10.88
N LEU A 38 3.59 6.75 -9.59
CA LEU A 38 2.24 6.98 -9.06
C LEU A 38 2.23 8.21 -8.16
N GLY A 39 1.46 9.22 -8.56
CA GLY A 39 1.25 10.46 -7.82
C GLY A 39 -0.15 10.53 -7.22
N LEU A 40 -0.23 10.53 -5.89
CA LEU A 40 -1.46 10.54 -5.10
C LEU A 40 -1.43 11.62 -4.00
N SER A 41 -0.51 12.57 -4.09
CA SER A 41 -0.43 13.65 -3.10
C SER A 41 -1.69 14.51 -3.08
N HIS A 42 -1.96 15.20 -1.96
CA HIS A 42 -3.13 16.08 -1.80
C HIS A 42 -4.46 15.36 -2.08
N ASN A 43 -4.67 14.23 -1.42
CA ASN A 43 -5.93 13.50 -1.42
C ASN A 43 -6.44 13.35 0.01
N LEU A 44 -7.40 12.45 0.22
CA LEU A 44 -7.97 12.12 1.52
C LEU A 44 -7.71 10.65 1.86
N LEU A 45 -6.61 10.07 1.34
CA LEU A 45 -6.25 8.69 1.65
C LEU A 45 -5.94 8.59 3.14
N GLU A 46 -6.58 7.64 3.80
CA GLU A 46 -6.56 7.54 5.26
C GLU A 46 -6.11 6.16 5.68
N VAL A 47 -4.99 6.09 6.41
CA VAL A 47 -4.56 4.86 7.06
C VAL A 47 -4.59 5.13 8.56
N GLU A 48 -5.67 4.66 9.19
CA GLU A 48 -5.87 4.78 10.63
C GLU A 48 -5.09 3.70 11.38
N ASP A 49 -4.74 4.02 12.63
CA ASP A 49 -4.27 3.05 13.60
C ASP A 49 -5.41 2.07 13.88
N ALA A 50 -5.42 0.94 13.14
CA ALA A 50 -6.41 -0.11 13.28
C ALA A 50 -6.22 -0.80 14.64
N THR A 51 -6.62 -0.11 15.70
CA THR A 51 -6.84 -0.72 17.01
C THR A 51 -7.81 -1.88 16.81
N ILE A 52 -7.49 -2.97 17.48
CA ILE A 52 -7.87 -4.37 17.19
C ILE A 52 -9.40 -4.63 17.16
N THR A 53 -10.22 -3.63 17.45
CA THR A 53 -11.67 -3.76 17.66
C THR A 53 -12.54 -3.71 16.41
N ASP A 54 -12.08 -3.14 15.30
CA ASP A 54 -12.95 -2.99 14.12
C ASP A 54 -12.68 -4.07 13.08
N SER A 55 -13.58 -5.06 12.92
CA SER A 55 -13.41 -6.24 12.06
C SER A 55 -13.17 -5.94 10.59
N ASN A 56 -13.49 -4.73 10.12
CA ASN A 56 -13.34 -4.33 8.73
C ASN A 56 -12.05 -3.53 8.56
N ILE A 57 -10.93 -4.19 8.26
CA ILE A 57 -9.70 -3.48 7.87
C ILE A 57 -9.97 -2.84 6.52
N ASN A 58 -10.24 -1.53 6.50
CA ASN A 58 -10.29 -0.77 5.27
C ASN A 58 -8.84 -0.42 4.87
N ILE A 59 -8.22 -1.26 4.05
CA ILE A 59 -6.85 -1.03 3.56
C ILE A 59 -6.93 0.11 2.53
N ALA A 60 -6.57 1.34 2.89
CA ALA A 60 -6.72 2.45 1.93
C ALA A 60 -5.72 2.43 0.77
N ILE A 61 -4.60 1.71 0.87
CA ILE A 61 -3.51 1.72 -0.13
C ILE A 61 -3.33 0.33 -0.79
N GLY A 62 -2.74 -0.63 -0.08
CA GLY A 62 -2.66 -2.04 -0.52
C GLY A 62 -2.10 -2.25 -1.93
N LEU A 63 -1.05 -1.51 -2.32
CA LEU A 63 -0.56 -1.51 -3.69
C LEU A 63 0.28 -2.76 -4.00
N GLU A 64 0.02 -3.37 -5.15
CA GLU A 64 0.80 -4.47 -5.70
C GLU A 64 1.27 -4.13 -7.12
N LEU A 65 2.36 -3.35 -7.17
CA LEU A 65 2.90 -2.81 -8.41
C LEU A 65 4.39 -3.10 -8.50
N LYS A 66 4.75 -4.22 -9.11
CA LYS A 66 6.15 -4.68 -9.21
C LYS A 66 7.01 -3.71 -9.99
N ASN A 67 6.45 -2.95 -10.94
CA ASN A 67 7.23 -2.00 -11.76
C ASN A 67 7.30 -0.58 -11.19
N LEU A 68 6.60 -0.31 -10.09
CA LEU A 68 6.57 1.01 -9.48
C LEU A 68 7.93 1.35 -8.87
N LYS A 69 8.49 2.48 -9.29
CA LYS A 69 9.76 3.01 -8.75
C LYS A 69 9.57 4.26 -7.90
N ALA A 70 8.54 5.05 -8.18
CA ALA A 70 8.27 6.28 -7.45
C ALA A 70 6.80 6.38 -7.01
N LEU A 71 6.59 6.65 -5.72
CA LEU A 71 5.29 6.81 -5.10
C LEU A 71 5.23 8.11 -4.29
N TYR A 72 4.29 8.98 -4.66
CA TYR A 72 4.04 10.25 -3.98
C TYR A 72 2.68 10.21 -3.29
N LEU A 73 2.70 10.32 -1.97
CA LEU A 73 1.56 10.18 -1.05
C LEU A 73 1.48 11.36 -0.06
N GLY A 74 2.20 12.45 -0.33
CA GLY A 74 2.25 13.58 0.59
C GLY A 74 0.90 14.27 0.75
N TYR A 75 0.65 14.89 1.90
CA TYR A 75 -0.63 15.57 2.18
C TYR A 75 -1.84 14.65 2.09
N ASN A 76 -1.71 13.44 2.62
CA ASN A 76 -2.82 12.53 2.89
C ASN A 76 -2.97 12.38 4.43
N LYS A 77 -3.86 11.52 4.91
CA LYS A 77 -4.00 11.22 6.34
C LYS A 77 -3.38 9.86 6.66
N LEU A 78 -2.07 9.77 6.57
CA LEU A 78 -1.33 8.51 6.74
C LEU A 78 -0.66 8.53 8.11
N ILE A 79 -1.27 7.87 9.10
CA ILE A 79 -0.79 7.88 10.49
C ILE A 79 0.32 6.84 10.69
N SER A 80 0.13 5.64 10.12
CA SER A 80 1.08 4.52 10.11
C SER A 80 0.83 3.66 8.87
N PHE A 81 1.81 2.87 8.44
CA PHE A 81 1.57 1.78 7.49
C PHE A 81 1.54 0.42 8.20
N GLY A 82 1.61 0.35 9.52
CA GLY A 82 1.64 -0.90 10.26
C GLY A 82 0.33 -1.67 10.15
N ASN A 83 0.41 -2.97 9.82
CA ASN A 83 -0.74 -3.85 9.98
C ASN A 83 -0.75 -4.46 11.40
N TYR A 84 -1.32 -3.74 12.36
CA TYR A 84 -1.25 -4.10 13.79
C TYR A 84 -2.10 -5.31 14.18
N LYS A 85 -3.08 -5.72 13.36
CA LYS A 85 -3.80 -6.99 13.59
C LYS A 85 -2.92 -8.22 13.34
N LEU A 86 -1.97 -8.13 12.41
CA LEU A 86 -1.02 -9.22 12.12
C LEU A 86 0.07 -9.35 13.19
N LYS A 87 0.41 -8.26 13.91
CA LYS A 87 1.38 -8.30 15.02
C LYS A 87 0.89 -9.14 16.22
N ASN A 88 -0.43 -9.24 16.44
CA ASN A 88 -1.01 -9.91 17.63
C ASN A 88 -1.73 -11.24 17.32
N GLY A 89 -1.95 -11.59 16.05
CA GLY A 89 -2.60 -12.83 15.65
C GLY A 89 -1.59 -13.89 15.22
N ASN A 90 -1.76 -15.14 15.67
CA ASN A 90 -1.10 -16.28 15.05
C ASN A 90 -1.38 -16.24 13.54
N VAL A 91 -0.32 -16.07 12.76
CA VAL A 91 -0.28 -15.90 11.29
C VAL A 91 -1.02 -17.03 10.52
N GLN A 92 -1.38 -18.12 11.19
CA GLN A 92 -2.08 -19.28 10.61
C GLN A 92 -3.58 -19.06 10.36
N ASN A 93 -4.22 -18.07 10.99
CA ASN A 93 -5.68 -17.86 10.92
C ASN A 93 -6.13 -16.60 10.15
N LEU A 94 -5.34 -16.10 9.19
CA LEU A 94 -5.79 -14.97 8.37
C LEU A 94 -7.01 -15.35 7.50
N PRO A 95 -8.01 -14.45 7.39
CA PRO A 95 -9.01 -14.51 6.34
C PRO A 95 -8.32 -14.65 4.97
N ASN A 96 -8.87 -15.48 4.07
CA ASN A 96 -8.33 -15.65 2.73
C ASN A 96 -8.24 -14.34 1.94
N GLU A 97 -8.98 -13.31 2.35
CA GLU A 97 -9.02 -11.96 1.77
C GLU A 97 -7.73 -11.15 1.94
N LEU A 98 -6.85 -11.53 2.88
CA LEU A 98 -5.51 -10.94 3.03
C LEU A 98 -4.41 -11.83 2.40
N LYS A 99 -4.80 -12.93 1.77
CA LYS A 99 -3.89 -13.84 1.06
C LYS A 99 -3.82 -13.42 -0.39
N TYR A 100 -2.96 -12.46 -0.68
CA TYR A 100 -2.68 -12.07 -2.05
C TYR A 100 -2.04 -13.24 -2.79
N THR A 101 -2.74 -13.77 -3.80
CA THR A 101 -2.27 -14.88 -4.63
C THR A 101 -1.94 -14.36 -6.01
N THR A 102 -0.65 -14.24 -6.32
CA THR A 102 -0.23 -14.11 -7.72
C THR A 102 -0.17 -15.50 -8.32
N ASN A 103 -1.02 -15.75 -9.31
CA ASN A 103 -0.92 -16.94 -10.17
C ASN A 103 0.51 -17.02 -10.74
N ASP A 104 1.07 -18.23 -10.74
CA ASP A 104 2.40 -18.60 -11.24
C ASP A 104 3.59 -18.40 -10.29
N GLN A 105 3.43 -18.90 -9.06
CA GLN A 105 4.42 -19.69 -8.30
C GLN A 105 3.78 -20.01 -6.94
N LYS A 106 3.96 -21.25 -6.43
CA LYS A 106 3.52 -21.72 -5.10
C LYS A 106 3.18 -20.59 -4.13
N GLY A 107 1.90 -20.45 -3.79
CA GLY A 107 1.33 -19.34 -3.02
C GLY A 107 2.20 -18.84 -1.86
N GLN A 108 2.98 -17.81 -2.12
CA GLN A 108 3.56 -16.99 -1.07
C GLN A 108 2.46 -16.04 -0.63
N ILE A 109 1.79 -16.41 0.47
CA ILE A 109 0.98 -15.49 1.24
C ILE A 109 1.94 -14.43 1.76
N TYR A 110 1.94 -13.28 1.12
CA TYR A 110 2.77 -12.20 1.58
C TYR A 110 2.12 -11.51 2.78
N ASN A 111 2.41 -12.05 3.97
CA ASN A 111 2.05 -11.47 5.26
C ASN A 111 2.96 -10.28 5.57
N TYR A 112 2.83 -9.22 4.81
CA TYR A 112 3.51 -7.99 5.12
C TYR A 112 2.80 -7.32 6.29
N ASN A 113 3.53 -7.00 7.35
CA ASN A 113 3.06 -6.12 8.43
C ASN A 113 2.90 -4.67 7.94
N SER A 114 2.48 -4.48 6.68
CA SER A 114 2.42 -3.23 5.95
C SER A 114 1.11 -3.08 5.18
N LEU A 115 0.44 -1.95 5.39
CA LEU A 115 -0.75 -1.51 4.67
C LEU A 115 -0.41 -0.79 3.35
N ILE A 116 0.88 -0.52 3.07
CA ILE A 116 1.32 0.02 1.79
C ILE A 116 1.23 -1.03 0.66
N GLY A 117 1.31 -2.31 1.01
CA GLY A 117 1.40 -3.43 0.07
C GLY A 117 2.86 -3.83 -0.24
N TYR A 118 3.06 -4.48 -1.39
CA TYR A 118 4.37 -4.99 -1.83
C TYR A 118 4.87 -4.24 -3.04
N LEU A 119 5.98 -3.51 -2.88
CA LEU A 119 6.55 -2.67 -3.92
C LEU A 119 8.05 -2.99 -4.07
N PRO A 120 8.40 -4.15 -4.67
CA PRO A 120 9.77 -4.67 -4.68
C PRO A 120 10.79 -3.79 -5.40
N ASN A 121 10.33 -2.92 -6.29
CA ASN A 121 11.18 -2.03 -7.08
C ASN A 121 11.03 -0.55 -6.73
N LEU A 122 10.28 -0.23 -5.65
CA LEU A 122 10.13 1.15 -5.21
C LEU A 122 11.45 1.68 -4.68
N SER A 123 11.98 2.73 -5.32
CA SER A 123 13.18 3.44 -4.87
C SER A 123 12.87 4.78 -4.22
N VAL A 124 11.74 5.40 -4.57
CA VAL A 124 11.35 6.73 -4.07
C VAL A 124 9.97 6.65 -3.41
N LEU A 125 9.92 6.93 -2.10
CA LEU A 125 8.69 7.12 -1.35
C LEU A 125 8.62 8.54 -0.77
N HIS A 126 7.55 9.27 -1.09
CA HIS A 126 7.37 10.63 -0.64
C HIS A 126 6.03 10.79 0.10
N ILE A 127 6.09 10.94 1.42
CA ILE A 127 4.95 10.90 2.36
C ILE A 127 4.92 12.13 3.29
N ARG A 128 5.42 13.27 2.81
CA ARG A 128 5.47 14.51 3.61
C ARG A 128 4.09 14.99 4.04
N SER A 129 4.04 15.66 5.18
CA SER A 129 2.84 16.35 5.66
C SER A 129 1.60 15.45 5.73
N SER A 130 1.81 14.15 5.98
CA SER A 130 0.71 13.16 6.03
C SER A 130 0.22 12.82 7.45
N GLY A 131 0.79 13.46 8.49
CA GLY A 131 0.39 13.19 9.89
C GLY A 131 0.98 11.91 10.49
N LEU A 132 2.07 11.39 9.91
CA LEU A 132 2.74 10.18 10.40
C LEU A 132 3.16 10.32 11.86
N ILE A 133 2.79 9.34 12.68
CA ILE A 133 3.24 9.25 14.09
C ILE A 133 4.35 8.20 14.26
N ASN A 134 4.44 7.23 13.35
CA ASN A 134 5.48 6.20 13.32
C ASN A 134 5.71 5.70 11.88
N LEU A 135 6.75 4.90 11.69
CA LEU A 135 7.13 4.33 10.38
C LEU A 135 6.83 2.82 10.29
N ASP A 136 5.98 2.28 11.16
CA ASP A 136 5.59 0.87 11.07
C ASP A 136 5.01 0.58 9.68
N GLY A 137 5.28 -0.62 9.16
CA GLY A 137 4.91 -1.03 7.81
C GLY A 137 5.86 -0.56 6.70
N ILE A 138 6.78 0.37 6.96
CA ILE A 138 7.89 0.63 6.05
C ILE A 138 9.01 -0.35 6.40
N THR A 139 8.96 -1.56 5.83
CA THR A 139 9.90 -2.64 6.16
C THR A 139 10.73 -3.09 4.95
N PRO A 140 11.94 -3.65 5.16
CA PRO A 140 12.78 -4.16 4.08
C PRO A 140 12.10 -5.26 3.25
N GLU A 141 11.18 -6.02 3.82
CA GLU A 141 10.44 -7.07 3.10
C GLU A 141 9.45 -6.48 2.09
N CYS A 142 8.85 -5.34 2.41
CA CYS A 142 7.85 -4.68 1.57
C CYS A 142 8.48 -3.75 0.54
N LEU A 143 9.55 -3.06 0.95
CA LEU A 143 10.23 -2.00 0.20
C LEU A 143 11.75 -2.28 0.12
N PRO A 144 12.19 -3.44 -0.43
CA PRO A 144 13.58 -3.89 -0.38
C PRO A 144 14.57 -3.00 -1.14
N ARG A 145 14.07 -2.15 -2.05
CA ARG A 145 14.88 -1.28 -2.91
C ARG A 145 14.71 0.21 -2.61
N LEU A 146 14.15 0.55 -1.44
CA LEU A 146 13.91 1.95 -1.09
C LEU A 146 15.24 2.69 -0.89
N GLU A 147 15.47 3.70 -1.73
CA GLU A 147 16.70 4.53 -1.73
C GLU A 147 16.44 5.93 -1.17
N TYR A 148 15.22 6.43 -1.33
CA TYR A 148 14.82 7.76 -0.91
C TYR A 148 13.46 7.74 -0.21
N LEU A 149 13.44 8.28 1.00
CA LEU A 149 12.24 8.45 1.83
C LEU A 149 12.11 9.92 2.24
N ASN A 150 11.08 10.61 1.73
CA ASN A 150 10.74 11.96 2.19
C ASN A 150 9.54 11.94 3.15
N VAL A 151 9.79 12.30 4.40
CA VAL A 151 8.77 12.47 5.46
C VAL A 151 8.59 13.93 5.90
N ARG A 152 9.38 14.88 5.36
CA ARG A 152 9.43 16.28 5.79
C ARG A 152 8.52 17.17 4.97
#